data_AF-A0A419HPZ8-F1
#
_entry.id   AF-A0A419HPZ8-F1
#
_cell.length_a   1.000
_cell.length_b   1.000
_cell.length_c   1.000
_cell.angle_alpha   90.00
_cell.angle_beta   90.00
_cell.angle_gamma   90.00
#
_symmetry.space_group_name_H-M   'P 1'
#
loop_
_entity.id
_entity.type
_entity.pdbx_description
1 polymer ?
#
loop_
_entity_poly.entity_id
_entity_poly.type
_entity_poly.pdbx_seq_one_letter_code
_entity_poly.pdbx_strand_id
1 'polypeptide(L)'
;MKLARTHPGVWPAAAAGAGILLAFVYFSSIWVGGLDIAETCELRGESWDGIYHNQHERDGLLVHQWCNQHYDLMPVWVNPALVILWVLAGFSVLMVLYTALVRARDFEEDPEL
;
A
#
# COMPACT_ATOMS: atom_id res chain seq x y z
N MET A 1 17.34 -13.44 -12.49
CA MET A 1 16.21 -14.29 -12.94
C MET A 1 16.27 -15.77 -12.50
N LYS A 2 17.43 -16.36 -12.16
CA LYS A 2 17.49 -17.75 -11.68
C LYS A 2 16.70 -18.01 -10.37
N LEU A 3 16.65 -17.02 -9.46
CA LEU A 3 15.89 -17.09 -8.20
C LEU A 3 14.39 -17.40 -8.40
N ALA A 4 13.79 -16.88 -9.47
CA ALA A 4 12.38 -17.06 -9.81
C ALA A 4 12.05 -18.48 -10.32
N ARG A 5 13.06 -19.17 -10.86
CA ARG A 5 12.91 -20.46 -11.52
C ARG A 5 13.09 -21.63 -10.53
N THR A 6 13.88 -21.44 -9.47
CA THR A 6 14.20 -22.51 -8.50
C THR A 6 13.26 -22.59 -7.30
N HIS A 7 12.54 -21.52 -6.93
CA HIS A 7 11.57 -21.53 -5.84
C HIS A 7 10.22 -20.93 -6.27
N PRO A 8 9.27 -21.73 -6.79
CA PRO A 8 7.98 -21.24 -7.28
C PRO A 8 7.15 -20.50 -6.20
N GLY A 9 7.41 -20.76 -4.92
CA GLY A 9 6.70 -20.13 -3.80
C GLY A 9 7.12 -18.70 -3.46
N VAL A 10 8.24 -18.18 -3.99
CA VAL A 10 8.76 -16.86 -3.59
C VAL A 10 7.82 -15.72 -3.99
N TRP A 11 7.30 -15.74 -5.21
CA TRP A 11 6.39 -14.70 -5.71
C TRP A 11 5.03 -14.66 -5.02
N PRO A 12 4.32 -15.79 -4.80
CA PRO A 12 3.09 -15.76 -4.03
C PRO A 12 3.33 -15.40 -2.56
N ALA A 13 4.43 -15.83 -1.94
CA ALA A 13 4.78 -15.42 -0.58
C ALA A 13 5.07 -13.91 -0.48
N ALA A 14 5.79 -13.34 -1.46
CA ALA A 14 6.05 -11.90 -1.53
C ALA A 14 4.75 -11.10 -1.76
N ALA A 15 3.87 -11.55 -2.65
CA ALA A 15 2.56 -10.94 -2.87
C ALA A 15 1.70 -10.96 -1.59
N ALA A 16 1.64 -12.10 -0.90
CA ALA A 16 0.90 -12.24 0.35
C ALA A 16 1.48 -11.35 1.46
N GLY A 17 2.80 -11.34 1.64
CA GLY A 17 3.47 -10.49 2.62
C GLY A 17 3.25 -9.00 2.34
N ALA A 18 3.40 -8.58 1.07
CA ALA A 18 3.12 -7.20 0.66
C ALA A 18 1.65 -6.82 0.90
N GLY A 19 0.70 -7.71 0.57
CA GLY A 19 -0.72 -7.49 0.81
C GLY A 19 -1.08 -7.36 2.30
N ILE A 20 -0.53 -8.20 3.16
CA ILE A 20 -0.73 -8.13 4.61
C ILE A 20 -0.19 -6.81 5.17
N LEU A 21 1.02 -6.43 4.77
CA LEU A 21 1.62 -5.17 5.20
C LEU A 21 0.80 -3.97 4.68
N LEU A 22 0.32 -4.04 3.44
CA LEU A 22 -0.50 -2.98 2.85
C LEU A 22 -1.82 -2.82 3.61
N ALA A 23 -2.49 -3.92 3.93
CA ALA A 23 -3.67 -3.91 4.77
C ALA A 23 -3.37 -3.31 6.15
N PHE A 24 -2.28 -3.73 6.80
CA PHE A 24 -1.88 -3.19 8.09
C PHE A 24 -1.65 -1.67 8.04
N VAL A 25 -0.86 -1.20 7.08
CA VAL A 25 -0.59 0.24 6.90
C VAL A 25 -1.89 0.99 6.64
N TYR A 26 -2.73 0.52 5.72
CA TYR A 26 -3.99 1.15 5.36
C TYR A 26 -4.99 1.23 6.53
N PHE A 27 -5.16 0.14 7.28
CA PHE A 27 -6.03 0.17 8.46
C PHE A 27 -5.45 1.09 9.52
N SER A 28 -4.14 1.04 9.78
CA SER A 28 -3.51 1.94 10.76
C SER A 28 -3.72 3.41 10.42
N SER A 29 -3.71 3.78 9.13
CA SER A 29 -3.95 5.15 8.70
C SER A 29 -5.42 5.58 8.80
N ILE A 30 -6.40 4.71 8.58
CA ILE A 30 -7.82 5.08 8.82
C ILE A 30 -8.04 5.57 10.27
N TRP A 31 -7.33 4.99 11.24
CA TRP A 31 -7.51 5.31 12.65
C TRP A 31 -6.72 6.51 13.16
N VAL A 32 -5.83 7.10 12.35
CA VAL A 32 -4.96 8.23 12.78
C VAL A 32 -5.77 9.49 13.14
N GLY A 33 -6.88 9.74 12.43
CA GLY A 33 -7.79 10.85 12.72
C GLY A 33 -8.73 10.65 13.90
N GLY A 34 -8.79 9.43 14.45
CA GLY A 34 -9.77 9.08 15.47
C GLY A 34 -11.22 9.10 14.97
N LEU A 35 -12.17 9.14 15.91
CA LEU A 35 -13.60 9.29 15.63
C LEU A 35 -13.96 10.74 15.28
N ASP A 36 -13.20 11.69 15.84
CA ASP A 36 -13.29 13.12 15.58
C ASP A 36 -11.87 13.67 15.34
N ILE A 37 -11.64 14.14 14.11
CA ILE A 37 -10.35 14.69 13.69
C ILE A 37 -10.08 16.00 14.43
N ALA A 38 -11.11 16.81 14.70
CA ALA A 38 -10.95 18.07 15.42
C ALA A 38 -10.46 17.84 16.85
N GLU A 39 -11.08 16.88 17.55
CA GLU A 39 -10.62 16.47 18.89
C GLU A 39 -9.18 15.93 18.85
N THR A 40 -8.85 15.10 17.86
CA THR A 40 -7.50 14.53 17.73
C THR A 40 -6.44 15.60 17.45
N CYS A 41 -6.77 16.63 16.66
CA CYS A 41 -5.90 17.79 16.46
C CYS A 41 -5.64 18.54 17.77
N GLU A 42 -6.70 18.82 18.53
CA GLU A 42 -6.59 19.51 19.82
C GLU A 42 -5.77 18.70 20.84
N LEU A 43 -5.95 17.37 20.88
CA LEU A 43 -5.15 16.46 21.71
C LEU A 43 -3.66 16.44 21.32
N ARG A 44 -3.34 16.76 20.07
CA ARG A 44 -1.95 16.94 19.59
C ARG A 44 -1.42 18.35 19.78
N GLY A 45 -2.23 19.27 20.33
CA GLY A 45 -1.87 20.66 20.58
C GLY A 45 -2.00 21.56 19.35
N GLU A 46 -2.64 21.09 18.28
CA GLU A 46 -2.81 21.81 17.02
C GLU A 46 -4.22 22.35 16.89
N SER A 47 -4.37 23.56 16.36
CA SER A 47 -5.69 24.14 16.12
C SER A 47 -6.35 23.50 14.91
N TRP A 48 -7.62 23.12 15.05
CA TRP A 48 -8.45 22.64 13.94
C TRP A 48 -8.91 23.80 13.04
N ASP A 49 -8.60 23.70 11.75
CA ASP A 49 -9.13 24.57 10.69
C ASP A 49 -10.01 23.75 9.74
N GLY A 50 -11.30 23.69 10.05
CA GLY A 50 -12.27 22.96 9.23
C GLY A 50 -12.47 23.53 7.83
N ILE A 51 -12.18 24.82 7.60
CA ILE A 51 -12.27 25.42 6.26
C ILE A 51 -11.11 24.90 5.41
N TYR A 52 -9.89 24.94 5.94
CA TYR A 52 -8.72 24.40 5.26
C TYR A 52 -8.85 22.89 5.01
N HIS A 53 -9.28 22.14 6.03
CA HIS A 53 -9.49 20.70 5.93
C HIS A 53 -10.48 20.34 4.81
N ASN A 54 -11.66 20.98 4.77
CA ASN A 54 -12.68 20.71 3.76
C ASN A 54 -12.21 21.10 2.35
N GLN A 55 -11.37 22.13 2.22
CA GLN A 55 -10.79 22.50 0.92
C GLN A 55 -9.74 21.49 0.44
N HIS A 56 -9.05 20.80 1.35
CA HIS A 56 -7.93 19.91 1.05
C HIS A 56 -8.25 18.42 1.34
N GLU A 57 -9.51 18.06 1.63
CA GLU A 57 -9.89 16.66 1.93
C GLU A 57 -9.56 15.72 0.75
N ARG A 58 -9.52 16.27 -0.48
CA ARG A 58 -9.30 15.52 -1.73
C ARG A 58 -7.99 15.87 -2.42
N ASP A 59 -7.09 16.55 -1.73
CA ASP A 59 -5.84 16.98 -2.34
C ASP A 59 -4.89 15.78 -2.48
N GLY A 60 -5.02 15.09 -3.61
CA GLY A 60 -4.01 14.20 -4.16
C GLY A 60 -4.30 12.70 -4.11
N LEU A 61 -3.29 11.94 -4.54
CA LEU A 61 -3.26 10.47 -4.58
C LEU A 61 -2.86 9.85 -3.22
N LEU A 62 -2.49 10.69 -2.26
CA LEU A 62 -1.93 10.32 -0.97
C LEU A 62 -2.96 10.55 0.13
N VAL A 63 -2.90 9.74 1.19
CA VAL A 63 -3.79 9.90 2.33
C VAL A 63 -3.25 11.03 3.19
N HIS A 64 -4.05 12.08 3.36
CA HIS A 64 -3.74 13.25 4.16
C HIS A 64 -4.90 13.52 5.13
N GLN A 65 -4.57 13.92 6.35
CA GLN A 65 -5.54 14.34 7.36
C GLN A 65 -5.06 15.64 8.00
N TRP A 66 -5.30 16.74 7.30
CA TRP A 66 -4.87 18.07 7.71
C TRP A 66 -5.65 18.56 8.94
N CYS A 67 -4.93 19.01 9.97
CA CYS A 67 -5.49 19.83 11.05
C CYS A 67 -5.60 21.28 10.61
N ASN A 68 -4.54 21.78 9.99
CA ASN A 68 -4.39 23.14 9.50
C ASN A 68 -3.35 23.14 8.36
N GLN A 69 -3.03 24.33 7.83
CA GLN A 69 -2.08 24.48 6.72
C GLN A 69 -0.63 24.02 7.01
N HIS A 70 -0.28 23.80 8.27
CA HIS A 70 1.08 23.44 8.70
C HIS A 70 1.19 22.03 9.26
N TYR A 71 0.07 21.42 9.66
CA TYR A 71 0.08 20.16 10.38
C TYR A 71 -0.87 19.14 9.77
N ASP A 72 -0.30 18.00 9.40
CA ASP A 72 -1.00 16.79 8.97
C ASP A 72 -0.87 15.73 10.06
N LEU A 73 -1.97 15.10 10.46
CA LEU A 73 -1.91 13.98 11.40
C LEU A 73 -1.21 12.76 10.80
N MET A 74 -1.17 12.65 9.46
CA MET A 74 -0.55 11.49 8.82
C MET A 74 0.94 11.42 9.06
N PRO A 75 1.45 10.30 9.60
CA PRO A 75 2.88 10.09 9.68
C PRO A 75 3.49 10.12 8.28
N VAL A 76 4.59 10.85 8.12
CA VAL A 76 5.28 11.06 6.84
C VAL A 76 5.66 9.76 6.11
N TRP A 77 5.77 8.64 6.83
CA TRP A 77 6.15 7.34 6.27
C TRP A 77 4.99 6.55 5.64
N VAL A 78 3.73 6.84 5.99
CA VAL A 78 2.55 6.06 5.55
C VAL A 78 2.43 6.09 4.03
N ASN A 79 2.48 7.29 3.44
CA ASN A 79 2.32 7.49 2.00
C ASN A 79 3.41 6.78 1.18
N PRO A 80 4.72 6.96 1.48
CA PRO A 80 5.78 6.17 0.85
C PRO A 80 5.60 4.65 1.03
N ALA A 81 5.20 4.20 2.23
CA ALA A 81 4.99 2.78 2.51
C ALA A 81 3.88 2.19 1.64
N LEU A 82 2.74 2.86 1.52
CA LEU A 82 1.64 2.43 0.65
C LEU A 82 2.08 2.30 -0.81
N VAL A 83 2.79 3.29 -1.34
CA VAL A 83 3.30 3.27 -2.72
C VAL A 83 4.24 2.09 -2.94
N ILE A 84 5.23 1.90 -2.05
CA ILE A 84 6.20 0.81 -2.17
C ILE A 84 5.50 -0.56 -2.09
N LEU A 85 4.54 -0.73 -1.18
CA LEU A 85 3.83 -1.98 -1.00
C LEU A 85 2.92 -2.30 -2.20
N TRP A 86 2.25 -1.30 -2.77
CA TRP A 86 1.46 -1.47 -4.01
C TRP A 86 2.33 -1.92 -5.17
N VAL A 87 3.49 -1.27 -5.37
CA VAL A 87 4.45 -1.64 -6.41
C VAL A 87 4.97 -3.07 -6.20
N LEU A 88 5.33 -3.42 -4.96
CA LEU A 88 5.82 -4.76 -4.63
C LEU A 88 4.76 -5.84 -4.86
N ALA A 89 3.52 -5.58 -4.45
CA ALA A 89 2.39 -6.49 -4.67
C ALA A 89 2.13 -6.68 -6.17
N GLY A 90 2.01 -5.58 -6.92
CA GLY A 90 1.80 -5.62 -8.37
C GLY A 90 2.92 -6.35 -9.12
N PHE A 91 4.17 -6.05 -8.79
CA PHE A 91 5.32 -6.73 -9.37
C PHE A 91 5.32 -8.24 -9.07
N SER A 92 4.99 -8.62 -7.83
CA SER A 92 4.91 -10.03 -7.43
C SER A 92 3.81 -10.77 -8.20
N VAL A 93 2.64 -10.15 -8.38
CA VAL A 93 1.56 -10.71 -9.20
C VAL A 93 1.98 -10.89 -10.66
N LEU A 94 2.61 -9.88 -11.25
CA LEU A 94 3.12 -9.96 -12.63
C LEU A 94 4.13 -11.12 -12.79
N MET A 95 4.98 -11.34 -11.79
CA MET A 95 5.92 -12.46 -11.80
C MET A 95 5.24 -13.81 -11.65
N VAL A 96 4.18 -13.93 -10.83
CA VAL A 96 3.37 -15.16 -10.78
C VAL A 96 2.80 -15.47 -12.15
N LEU A 97 2.16 -14.49 -12.80
CA LEU A 97 1.56 -14.66 -14.13
C LEU A 97 2.60 -15.02 -15.17
N TYR A 98 3.74 -14.31 -15.20
CA TYR A 98 4.83 -14.60 -16.13
C TYR A 98 5.34 -16.04 -15.96
N THR A 99 5.61 -16.48 -14.73
CA THR A 99 6.10 -17.84 -14.50
C THR A 99 5.07 -18.92 -14.80
N ALA A 100 3.77 -18.65 -14.58
CA ALA A 100 2.69 -19.56 -14.95
C ALA A 100 2.58 -19.69 -16.49
N LEU A 101 2.62 -18.57 -17.21
CA LEU A 101 2.55 -18.56 -18.67
C LEU A 101 3.75 -19.26 -19.31
N VAL A 102 4.98 -19.04 -18.80
CA VAL A 102 6.17 -19.74 -19.28
C VAL A 102 6.03 -21.24 -19.07
N ARG A 103 5.59 -21.70 -17.89
CA ARG A 103 5.37 -23.13 -17.63
C ARG A 103 4.28 -23.74 -18.50
N ALA A 104 3.19 -23.03 -18.74
CA ALA A 104 2.11 -23.51 -19.60
C ALA A 104 2.58 -23.69 -21.05
N ARG A 105 3.41 -22.75 -21.54
CA ARG A 105 4.03 -22.88 -22.87
C ARG A 105 5.00 -24.04 -22.96
N ASP A 106 5.86 -24.21 -21.95
CA ASP A 106 6.81 -25.32 -21.91
C ASP A 106 6.07 -26.69 -21.91
N PHE A 107 4.92 -26.79 -21.23
CA PHE A 107 4.08 -28.01 -21.22
C PHE A 107 3.36 -28.26 -22.56
N GLU A 108 2.95 -27.20 -23.26
CA GLU A 108 2.32 -27.32 -24.59
C GLU A 108 3.34 -27.73 -25.67
N GLU A 109 4.60 -27.35 -25.50
CA GLU A 109 5.68 -27.69 -26.44
C GLU A 109 6.24 -29.13 -26.22
N ASP A 110 6.05 -29.72 -25.04
CA ASP A 110 6.52 -31.08 -24.71
C ASP A 110 5.49 -31.90 -23.87
N PRO A 111 4.41 -32.41 -24.48
CA PRO A 111 3.31 -33.08 -23.77
C PRO A 111 3.61 -34.53 -23.32
N GLU A 112 4.75 -35.12 -23.69
CA GLU A 112 5.07 -36.55 -23.47
C GLU A 112 6.19 -36.83 -22.45
N LEU A 113 6.63 -35.84 -21.65
CA LEU A 113 7.57 -36.04 -20.53
C LEU A 113 6.85 -36.11 -19.16
#